data_AF-A0A3M9X3I4-F1
#
_entry.id   AF-A0A3M9X3I4-F1
#
_cell.length_a   1.000
_cell.length_b   1.000
_cell.length_c   1.000
_cell.angle_alpha   90.00
_cell.angle_beta   90.00
_cell.angle_gamma   90.00
#
_symmetry.space_group_name_H-M   'P 1'
#
loop_
_entity.id
_entity.type
_entity.pdbx_description
1 polymer ?
#
loop_
_entity_poly.entity_id
_entity_poly.type
_entity_poly.pdbx_seq_one_letter_code
_entity_poly.pdbx_strand_id
1 'polypeptide(L)'
;MKTWILTAAVVLAIPTFAFSQSGDVAFKKSDKKLNELSKQIEARLKDDADTKKLFVQVQRDWVKFRDAECRFQTAGVVGGSVMPMLVAQCMDGLTQSRINAFEGYLNCKEGDLSCPVPAAN
;
A
#
# COMPACT_ATOMS: atom_id res chain seq x y z
N MET A 1 -5.22 52.70 5.60
CA MET A 1 -6.44 52.38 4.83
C MET A 1 -6.07 51.68 3.53
N LYS A 2 -5.99 50.33 3.55
CA LYS A 2 -6.39 49.48 2.42
C LYS A 2 -6.50 48.04 2.92
N THR A 3 -7.69 47.71 3.38
CA THR A 3 -8.17 46.38 3.70
C THR A 3 -8.19 45.54 2.43
N TRP A 4 -7.40 44.47 2.39
CA TRP A 4 -7.59 43.38 1.42
C TRP A 4 -8.07 42.15 2.16
N ILE A 5 -9.28 41.79 1.75
CA ILE A 5 -10.17 40.80 2.31
C ILE A 5 -9.58 39.41 2.07
N LEU A 6 -9.68 38.60 3.11
CA LEU A 6 -9.53 37.16 3.13
C LEU A 6 -10.34 36.54 1.98
N THR A 7 -9.67 36.06 0.93
CA THR A 7 -10.28 35.05 0.05
C THR A 7 -10.04 33.70 0.69
N ALA A 8 -11.08 33.19 1.32
CA ALA A 8 -11.15 31.81 1.76
C ALA A 8 -10.96 30.90 0.54
N ALA A 9 -9.80 30.25 0.45
CA ALA A 9 -9.68 29.04 -0.32
C ALA A 9 -10.60 28.01 0.35
N VAL A 10 -11.79 27.81 -0.23
CA VAL A 10 -12.59 26.62 -0.01
C VAL A 10 -11.73 25.45 -0.45
N VAL A 11 -10.98 24.88 0.50
CA VAL A 11 -10.46 23.54 0.36
C VAL A 11 -11.70 22.67 0.25
N LEU A 12 -12.03 22.24 -0.96
CA LEU A 12 -12.92 21.12 -1.16
C LEU A 12 -12.30 19.99 -0.34
N ALA A 13 -12.88 19.73 0.84
CA ALA A 13 -12.65 18.51 1.57
C ALA A 13 -13.12 17.40 0.65
N ILE A 14 -12.23 16.91 -0.21
CA ILE A 14 -12.42 15.61 -0.85
C ILE A 14 -12.66 14.70 0.35
N PRO A 15 -13.84 14.09 0.48
CA PRO A 15 -14.03 13.13 1.53
C PRO A 15 -13.01 12.05 1.23
N THR A 16 -11.90 12.04 1.97
CA THR A 16 -11.20 10.80 2.23
C THR A 16 -12.22 10.03 3.06
N PHE A 17 -13.18 9.40 2.39
CA PHE A 17 -13.85 8.24 2.92
C PHE A 17 -12.71 7.28 3.17
N ALA A 18 -12.13 7.32 4.37
CA ALA A 18 -11.29 6.26 4.85
C ALA A 18 -12.16 5.03 4.70
N PHE A 19 -11.86 4.20 3.69
CA PHE A 19 -12.57 2.96 3.52
C PHE A 19 -12.30 2.20 4.83
N SER A 20 -13.34 2.05 5.64
CA SER A 20 -13.21 1.47 6.98
C SER A 20 -12.60 0.08 6.81
N GLN A 21 -11.39 -0.09 7.35
CA GLN A 21 -10.54 -1.27 7.20
C GLN A 21 -11.04 -2.46 8.05
N SER A 22 -12.36 -2.60 8.18
CA SER A 22 -12.98 -3.58 9.06
C SER A 22 -13.66 -4.68 8.24
N GLY A 23 -13.05 -5.86 8.19
CA GLY A 23 -13.86 -7.07 8.32
C GLY A 23 -13.60 -8.32 7.47
N ASP A 24 -12.44 -8.53 6.86
CA ASP A 24 -12.15 -9.83 6.22
C ASP A 24 -10.91 -10.51 6.83
N VAL A 25 -11.05 -11.79 7.23
CA VAL A 25 -10.00 -12.58 7.88
C VAL A 25 -8.85 -12.89 6.92
N ALA A 26 -9.15 -13.12 5.63
CA ALA A 26 -8.14 -13.39 4.61
C ALA A 26 -7.29 -12.15 4.37
N PHE A 27 -7.92 -10.98 4.17
CA PHE A 27 -7.18 -9.73 4.01
C PHE A 27 -6.27 -9.45 5.21
N LYS A 28 -6.77 -9.60 6.45
CA LYS A 28 -5.95 -9.42 7.66
C LYS A 28 -4.74 -10.35 7.72
N LYS A 29 -4.89 -11.60 7.27
CA LYS A 29 -3.79 -12.58 7.21
C LYS A 29 -2.73 -12.12 6.21
N SER A 30 -3.15 -11.72 5.00
CA SER A 30 -2.24 -11.23 3.97
C SER A 30 -1.56 -9.94 4.41
N ASP A 31 -2.28 -8.99 5.00
CA ASP A 31 -1.70 -7.73 5.49
C ASP A 31 -0.65 -7.97 6.58
N LYS A 32 -0.89 -8.91 7.50
CA LYS A 32 0.11 -9.34 8.48
C LYS A 32 1.38 -9.87 7.81
N LYS A 33 1.24 -10.79 6.84
CA LYS A 33 2.37 -11.37 6.11
C LYS A 33 3.15 -10.31 5.31
N LEU A 34 2.45 -9.38 4.66
CA LEU A 34 3.07 -8.27 3.94
C LEU A 34 3.92 -7.42 4.90
N ASN A 35 3.40 -7.10 6.08
CA ASN A 35 4.12 -6.32 7.09
C ASN A 35 5.34 -7.05 7.65
N GLU A 36 5.27 -8.38 7.82
CA GLU A 36 6.42 -9.21 8.21
C GLU A 36 7.54 -9.17 7.16
N LEU A 37 7.19 -9.36 5.88
CA LEU A 37 8.16 -9.29 4.78
C LEU A 37 8.74 -7.88 4.60
N SER A 38 7.93 -6.83 4.76
CA SER A 38 8.42 -5.44 4.75
C SER A 38 9.50 -5.22 5.81
N LYS A 39 9.27 -5.68 7.04
CA LYS A 39 10.28 -5.59 8.12
C LYS A 39 11.54 -6.38 7.78
N GLN A 40 11.40 -7.53 7.14
CA GLN A 40 12.55 -8.32 6.70
C GLN A 40 13.38 -7.58 5.64
N ILE A 41 12.72 -6.99 4.63
CA ILE A 41 13.40 -6.18 3.60
C ILE A 41 14.10 -4.97 4.24
N GLU A 42 13.42 -4.25 5.12
CA GLU A 42 14.01 -3.11 5.84
C GLU A 42 15.22 -3.50 6.70
N ALA A 43 15.24 -4.72 7.24
CA ALA A 43 16.38 -5.23 7.99
C ALA A 43 17.56 -5.56 7.07
N ARG A 44 17.31 -6.08 5.87
CA ARG A 44 18.37 -6.31 4.85
C ARG A 44 18.93 -5.02 4.28
N LEU A 45 18.16 -3.93 4.33
CA LEU A 45 18.57 -2.59 3.89
C LEU A 45 19.13 -1.71 5.04
N LYS A 46 19.44 -2.28 6.21
CA LYS A 46 19.87 -1.49 7.38
C LYS A 46 21.12 -0.64 7.14
N ASP A 47 22.01 -1.10 6.27
CA ASP A 47 23.29 -0.47 5.95
C ASP A 47 23.21 0.41 4.67
N ASP A 48 22.02 0.48 4.03
CA ASP A 48 21.72 1.33 2.87
C ASP A 48 20.46 2.17 3.14
N ALA A 49 20.68 3.30 3.82
CA ALA A 49 19.60 4.17 4.27
C ALA A 49 18.80 4.81 3.12
N ASP A 50 19.43 5.08 1.97
CA ASP A 50 18.77 5.73 0.85
C ASP A 50 17.88 4.75 0.09
N THR A 51 18.34 3.52 -0.17
CA THR A 51 17.47 2.46 -0.72
C THR A 51 16.35 2.10 0.25
N LYS A 52 16.61 2.07 1.57
CA LYS A 52 15.56 1.90 2.57
C LYS A 52 14.48 2.98 2.49
N LYS A 53 14.86 4.26 2.34
CA LYS A 53 13.88 5.36 2.18
C LYS A 53 13.03 5.17 0.92
N LEU A 54 13.64 4.76 -0.20
CA LEU A 54 12.91 4.44 -1.43
C LEU A 54 11.91 3.30 -1.21
N PHE A 55 12.33 2.23 -0.52
CA PHE A 55 11.44 1.11 -0.19
C PHE A 55 10.24 1.55 0.65
N VAL A 56 10.45 2.33 1.71
CA VAL A 56 9.37 2.83 2.55
C VAL A 56 8.43 3.74 1.76
N GLN A 57 8.98 4.58 0.87
CA GLN A 57 8.16 5.44 0.01
C GLN A 57 7.30 4.61 -0.95
N VAL A 58 7.87 3.60 -1.61
CA VAL A 58 7.09 2.76 -2.54
C VAL A 58 6.00 1.96 -1.82
N GLN A 59 6.18 1.59 -0.54
CA GLN A 59 5.09 0.96 0.24
C GLN A 59 3.94 1.93 0.49
N ARG A 60 4.24 3.17 0.88
CA ARG A 60 3.21 4.19 1.09
C ARG A 60 2.42 4.45 -0.20
N ASP A 61 3.10 4.52 -1.32
CA ASP A 61 2.45 4.75 -2.61
C ASP A 61 1.69 3.52 -3.10
N TRP A 62 2.19 2.31 -2.83
CA TRP A 62 1.46 1.07 -3.09
C TRP A 62 0.16 0.97 -2.29
N VAL A 63 0.15 1.37 -1.02
CA VAL A 63 -1.09 1.41 -0.20
C VAL A 63 -2.13 2.35 -0.82
N LYS A 64 -1.70 3.56 -1.25
CA LYS A 64 -2.60 4.50 -1.94
C LYS A 64 -3.14 3.90 -3.24
N PHE A 65 -2.27 3.26 -4.03
CA PHE A 65 -2.67 2.57 -5.25
C PHE A 65 -3.70 1.47 -4.96
N ARG A 66 -3.44 0.56 -4.01
CA ARG A 66 -4.35 -0.53 -3.64
C ARG A 66 -5.73 0.02 -3.27
N ASP A 67 -5.75 1.04 -2.41
CA ASP A 67 -7.00 1.61 -1.92
C ASP A 67 -7.76 2.35 -3.03
N ALA A 68 -7.06 2.98 -4.00
CA ALA A 68 -7.68 3.62 -5.15
C ALA A 68 -8.21 2.59 -6.16
N GLU A 69 -7.42 1.56 -6.45
CA GLU A 69 -7.75 0.47 -7.36
C GLU A 69 -8.99 -0.29 -6.88
N CYS A 70 -9.06 -0.65 -5.60
CA CYS A 70 -10.21 -1.39 -5.08
C CYS A 70 -11.49 -0.54 -5.02
N ARG A 71 -11.39 0.79 -4.88
CA ARG A 71 -12.55 1.67 -5.07
C ARG A 71 -13.01 1.67 -6.52
N PHE A 72 -12.07 1.75 -7.47
CA PHE A 72 -12.38 1.72 -8.89
C PHE A 72 -13.07 0.40 -9.29
N GLN A 73 -12.49 -0.74 -8.92
CA GLN A 73 -13.03 -2.07 -9.26
C GLN A 73 -14.44 -2.32 -8.69
N THR A 74 -14.77 -1.68 -7.57
CA THR A 74 -16.07 -1.85 -6.90
C THR A 74 -17.04 -0.69 -7.14
N ALA A 75 -16.71 0.26 -8.02
CA ALA A 75 -17.52 1.43 -8.29
C ALA A 75 -18.95 1.09 -8.76
N GLY A 76 -19.13 -0.04 -9.45
CA GLY A 76 -20.43 -0.49 -9.96
C GLY A 76 -21.41 -1.00 -8.89
N VAL A 77 -20.96 -1.21 -7.65
CA VAL A 77 -21.77 -1.75 -6.55
C VAL A 77 -21.86 -0.81 -5.35
N VAL A 78 -21.48 0.47 -5.52
CA VAL A 78 -21.48 1.47 -4.45
C VAL A 78 -22.85 1.57 -3.78
N GLY A 79 -22.86 1.52 -2.44
CA GLY A 79 -24.08 1.55 -1.63
C GLY A 79 -24.80 0.20 -1.51
N GLY A 80 -24.39 -0.81 -2.29
CA GLY A 80 -24.89 -2.18 -2.15
C GLY A 80 -24.32 -2.90 -0.93
N SER A 81 -25.10 -3.81 -0.34
CA SER A 81 -24.70 -4.59 0.83
C SER A 81 -23.49 -5.51 0.59
N VAL A 82 -23.23 -5.88 -0.66
CA VAL A 82 -22.09 -6.74 -1.06
C VAL A 82 -20.77 -5.96 -1.21
N MET A 83 -20.82 -4.63 -1.31
CA MET A 83 -19.67 -3.78 -1.61
C MET A 83 -18.51 -3.95 -0.62
N PRO A 84 -18.71 -4.00 0.71
CA PRO A 84 -17.61 -4.19 1.65
C PRO A 84 -16.85 -5.50 1.43
N MET A 85 -17.56 -6.59 1.07
CA MET A 85 -16.94 -7.89 0.79
C MET A 85 -16.08 -7.82 -0.47
N LEU A 86 -16.59 -7.22 -1.55
CA LEU A 86 -15.84 -7.11 -2.82
C LEU A 86 -14.60 -6.22 -2.68
N VAL A 87 -14.68 -5.15 -1.89
CA VAL A 87 -13.48 -4.33 -1.62
C VAL A 87 -12.45 -5.14 -0.84
N ALA A 88 -12.87 -5.88 0.18
CA ALA A 88 -11.95 -6.70 0.97
C ALA A 88 -11.26 -7.79 0.13
N GLN A 89 -11.99 -8.44 -0.77
CA GLN A 89 -11.44 -9.41 -1.72
C GLN A 89 -10.41 -8.79 -2.67
N CYS A 90 -10.68 -7.60 -3.20
CA CYS A 90 -9.71 -6.87 -4.01
C CYS A 90 -8.44 -6.54 -3.21
N MET A 91 -8.60 -6.03 -1.98
CA MET A 91 -7.46 -5.67 -1.12
C MET A 91 -6.60 -6.89 -0.81
N ASP A 92 -7.21 -8.05 -0.54
CA ASP A 92 -6.51 -9.31 -0.33
C ASP A 92 -5.73 -9.73 -1.58
N GLY A 93 -6.36 -9.77 -2.76
CA GLY A 93 -5.71 -10.18 -4.01
C GLY A 93 -4.51 -9.30 -4.40
N LEU A 94 -4.63 -7.98 -4.25
CA LEU A 94 -3.50 -7.06 -4.49
C LEU A 94 -2.39 -7.25 -3.45
N THR A 95 -2.76 -7.51 -2.19
CA THR A 95 -1.78 -7.76 -1.11
C THR A 95 -1.02 -9.07 -1.33
N GLN A 96 -1.69 -10.14 -1.76
CA GLN A 96 -1.05 -11.40 -2.15
C GLN A 96 -0.08 -11.21 -3.32
N SER A 97 -0.46 -10.42 -4.32
CA SER A 97 0.44 -10.09 -5.44
C SER A 97 1.69 -9.34 -4.98
N ARG A 98 1.54 -8.43 -4.00
CA ARG A 98 2.67 -7.69 -3.42
C ARG A 98 3.58 -8.58 -2.58
N ILE A 99 3.00 -9.53 -1.82
CA ILE A 99 3.75 -10.56 -1.09
C ILE A 99 4.62 -11.36 -2.06
N ASN A 100 4.07 -11.82 -3.19
CA ASN A 100 4.85 -12.58 -4.18
C ASN A 100 6.03 -11.75 -4.74
N ALA A 101 5.84 -10.46 -4.98
CA ALA A 101 6.92 -9.58 -5.40
C ALA A 101 8.04 -9.49 -4.34
N PHE A 102 7.67 -9.36 -3.06
CA PHE A 102 8.65 -9.34 -1.96
C PHE A 102 9.39 -10.66 -1.78
N GLU A 103 8.69 -11.78 -1.91
CA GLU A 103 9.33 -13.10 -1.88
C GLU A 103 10.30 -13.25 -3.04
N GLY A 104 9.99 -12.69 -4.22
CA GLY A 104 10.94 -12.55 -5.32
C GLY A 104 12.19 -11.75 -4.92
N TYR A 105 12.01 -10.55 -4.37
CA TYR A 105 13.13 -9.71 -3.92
C TYR A 105 13.99 -10.36 -2.83
N LEU A 106 13.39 -11.19 -1.98
CA LEU A 106 14.09 -11.83 -0.86
C LEU A 106 14.83 -13.12 -1.25
N ASN A 107 14.53 -13.70 -2.41
CA ASN A 107 15.06 -14.99 -2.87
C ASN A 107 15.82 -14.92 -4.21
N CYS A 108 16.37 -13.76 -4.55
CA CYS A 108 17.19 -13.60 -5.74
C CYS A 108 18.50 -14.41 -5.68
N LYS A 109 19.05 -14.75 -6.84
CA LYS A 109 20.36 -15.41 -6.95
C LYS A 109 21.48 -14.39 -6.80
N GLU A 110 22.62 -14.83 -6.27
CA GLU A 110 23.84 -14.03 -6.26
C GLU A 110 24.21 -13.62 -7.70
N GLY A 111 24.53 -12.33 -7.89
CA GLY A 111 24.84 -11.75 -9.20
C GLY A 111 23.63 -11.32 -10.03
N ASP A 112 22.40 -11.49 -9.55
CA ASP A 112 21.21 -10.92 -10.20
C ASP A 112 21.15 -9.40 -9.98
N LEU A 113 21.56 -8.65 -11.00
CA LEU A 113 21.57 -7.19 -10.99
C LEU A 113 20.17 -6.56 -10.97
N SER A 114 19.11 -7.35 -11.19
CA SER A 114 17.73 -6.88 -11.09
C SER A 114 17.18 -6.94 -9.66
N CYS A 115 17.91 -7.58 -8.73
CA CYS A 115 17.43 -7.75 -7.37
C CYS A 115 17.58 -6.48 -6.53
N PRO A 116 16.50 -5.94 -5.96
CA PRO A 116 16.56 -4.68 -5.22
C PRO A 116 16.96 -4.85 -3.73
N VAL A 117 17.08 -6.08 -3.23
CA VAL A 117 17.34 -6.36 -1.81
C VAL A 117 18.57 -7.27 -1.68
N PRO A 118 19.56 -6.91 -0.84
CA PRO A 118 20.73 -7.77 -0.60
C PRO A 118 20.35 -9.16 -0.06
N ALA A 119 21.27 -10.11 -0.21
CA ALA A 119 21.16 -11.42 0.44
C ALA A 119 21.15 -11.28 1.97
N ALA A 120 20.62 -12.28 2.67
CA ALA A 120 20.72 -12.31 4.13
C ALA A 120 22.18 -12.58 4.54
N ASN A 121 22.73 -11.75 5.43
CA ASN A 121 24.02 -11.96 6.08
C ASN A 121 23.89 -12.97 7.23
#